data_AF-A0A9E8MY48-F1
#
_entry.id   AF-A0A9E8MY48-F1
#
_cell.length_a   1.000
_cell.length_b   1.000
_cell.length_c   1.000
_cell.angle_alpha   90.00
_cell.angle_beta   90.00
_cell.angle_gamma   90.00
#
_symmetry.space_group_name_H-M   'P 1'
#
loop_
_entity.id
_entity.type
_entity.pdbx_description
1 polymer ?
#
loop_
_entity_poly.entity_id
_entity_poly.type
_entity_poly.pdbx_seq_one_letter_code
_entity_poly.pdbx_strand_id
1 'polypeptide(L)'
;MEDALGRDYYEFMRFCDRLSLILCKDETPNAGRLLEINTSINKKQYFISKHDDGVLILSPWIFKTSPFDSEVEEIIIETPSFNSSKVFEKALENTCPALKKWTLIKS
;
A
#
# COMPACT_ATOMS: atom_id res chain seq x y z
N MET A 1 18.64 4.36 25.92
CA MET A 1 17.95 3.15 25.41
C MET A 1 16.57 3.49 24.85
N GLU A 2 15.78 4.30 25.55
CA GLU A 2 14.43 4.71 25.14
C GLU A 2 14.40 5.41 23.76
N ASP A 3 15.36 6.30 23.49
CA ASP A 3 15.50 6.98 22.19
C ASP A 3 15.81 6.05 21.01
N ALA A 4 16.42 4.88 21.26
CA ALA A 4 16.73 3.93 20.19
C ALA A 4 15.48 3.18 19.75
N LEU A 5 14.67 2.73 20.71
CA LEU A 5 13.41 2.03 20.43
C LEU A 5 12.41 2.95 19.71
N GLY A 6 12.35 4.24 20.10
CA GLY A 6 11.52 5.23 19.41
C GLY A 6 11.91 5.42 17.94
N ARG A 7 13.23 5.39 17.62
CA ARG A 7 13.70 5.45 16.23
C ARG A 7 13.29 4.22 15.44
N ASP A 8 13.44 3.03 16.00
CA ASP A 8 13.08 1.78 15.32
C ASP A 8 11.59 1.76 14.93
N TYR A 9 10.70 2.17 15.84
CA TYR A 9 9.28 2.29 15.54
C TYR A 9 8.96 3.35 14.48
N TYR A 10 9.67 4.48 14.52
CA TYR A 10 9.49 5.53 13.51
C TYR A 10 9.96 5.08 12.12
N GLU A 11 11.08 4.37 12.03
CA GLU A 11 11.58 3.79 10.77
C GLU A 11 10.60 2.77 10.19
N PHE A 12 10.03 1.91 11.05
CA PHE A 12 8.98 0.96 10.68
C PHE A 12 7.71 1.68 10.21
N MET A 13 7.26 2.70 10.93
CA MET A 13 6.08 3.49 10.55
C MET A 13 6.28 4.15 9.18
N ARG A 14 7.45 4.73 8.91
CA ARG A 14 7.79 5.33 7.61
C ARG A 14 7.79 4.32 6.46
N PHE A 15 8.19 3.08 6.73
CA PHE A 15 8.07 2.00 5.76
C PHE A 15 6.60 1.71 5.45
N CYS A 16 5.79 1.53 6.49
CA CYS A 16 4.36 1.22 6.34
C CYS A 16 3.59 2.35 5.64
N ASP A 17 3.90 3.61 5.94
CA ASP A 17 3.31 4.79 5.27
C ASP A 17 3.61 4.80 3.77
N ARG A 18 4.87 4.57 3.37
CA ARG A 18 5.22 4.54 1.95
C ARG A 18 4.63 3.32 1.24
N LEU A 19 4.61 2.16 1.90
CA LEU A 19 3.99 0.96 1.36
C LEU A 19 2.48 1.16 1.14
N SER A 20 1.74 1.72 2.11
CA SER A 20 0.30 1.96 1.98
C SER A 20 -0.01 2.94 0.84
N LEU A 21 0.81 3.97 0.64
CA LEU A 21 0.66 4.88 -0.50
C LEU A 21 0.84 4.16 -1.84
N ILE A 22 1.82 3.27 -1.96
CA ILE A 22 2.03 2.48 -3.19
C ILE A 22 0.80 1.61 -3.48
N LEU A 23 0.26 0.94 -2.46
CA LEU A 23 -0.91 0.07 -2.60
C LEU A 23 -2.16 0.86 -2.97
N CYS A 24 -2.48 1.90 -2.19
CA CYS A 24 -3.71 2.67 -2.38
C CYS A 24 -3.72 3.53 -3.66
N LYS A 25 -2.55 3.81 -4.26
CA LYS A 25 -2.43 4.52 -5.55
C LYS A 25 -2.28 3.60 -6.76
N ASP A 26 -2.37 2.29 -6.58
CA ASP A 26 -2.14 1.30 -7.64
C ASP A 26 -0.77 1.46 -8.34
N GLU A 27 0.27 1.88 -7.61
CA GLU A 27 1.61 2.12 -8.14
C GLU A 27 2.42 0.82 -8.32
N THR A 28 1.87 -0.34 -7.92
CA THR A 28 2.57 -1.63 -8.04
C THR A 28 2.85 -1.98 -9.51
N PRO A 29 4.13 -2.13 -9.90
CA PRO A 29 4.47 -2.25 -11.31
C PRO A 29 4.13 -3.66 -11.83
N ASN A 30 3.76 -3.73 -13.12
CA ASN A 30 3.48 -5.00 -13.80
C ASN A 30 4.77 -5.71 -14.24
N ALA A 31 4.63 -6.98 -14.63
CA ALA A 31 5.70 -7.81 -15.19
C ALA A 31 6.92 -7.95 -14.26
N GLY A 32 6.68 -8.13 -12.96
CA GLY A 32 7.72 -8.43 -11.97
C GLY A 32 8.76 -7.32 -11.75
N ARG A 33 8.53 -6.10 -12.25
CA ARG A 33 9.46 -4.98 -12.03
C ARG A 33 9.53 -4.63 -10.55
N LEU A 34 10.70 -4.18 -10.10
CA LEU A 34 10.91 -3.71 -8.74
C LEU A 34 10.56 -2.23 -8.64
N LEU A 35 9.77 -1.87 -7.64
CA LEU A 35 9.56 -0.49 -7.20
C LEU A 35 10.18 -0.32 -5.82
N GLU A 36 11.05 0.68 -5.64
CA GLU A 36 11.60 0.99 -4.33
C GLU A 36 10.49 1.55 -3.42
N ILE A 37 10.36 0.96 -2.22
CA ILE A 37 9.52 1.47 -1.16
C ILE A 37 10.24 2.66 -0.53
N ASN A 38 11.31 2.40 0.24
CA ASN A 38 12.18 3.42 0.81
C ASN A 38 13.48 2.79 1.36
N THR A 39 14.24 3.61 2.09
CA THR A 39 15.42 3.19 2.87
C THR A 39 15.30 3.47 4.37
N SER A 40 14.08 3.49 4.93
CA SER A 40 13.88 3.96 6.31
C SER A 40 14.47 3.02 7.35
N ILE A 41 14.25 1.71 7.22
CA ILE A 41 14.67 0.72 8.22
C ILE A 41 16.13 0.34 8.01
N ASN A 42 16.98 0.65 8.99
CA ASN A 42 18.41 0.28 8.99
C ASN A 42 19.18 0.75 7.73
N LYS A 43 18.70 1.80 7.04
CA LYS A 43 19.26 2.30 5.76
C LYS A 43 19.32 1.25 4.63
N LYS A 44 18.55 0.16 4.71
CA LYS A 44 18.46 -0.85 3.65
C LYS A 44 17.42 -0.45 2.62
N GLN A 45 17.66 -0.73 1.35
CA GLN A 45 16.64 -0.57 0.31
C GLN A 45 15.62 -1.70 0.40
N TYR A 46 14.35 -1.34 0.32
CA TYR A 46 13.24 -2.28 0.24
C TYR A 46 12.47 -2.07 -1.04
N PHE A 47 12.03 -3.17 -1.63
CA PHE A 47 11.32 -3.21 -2.89
C PHE A 47 10.01 -3.98 -2.77
N ILE A 48 9.07 -3.58 -3.61
CA ILE A 48 7.85 -4.31 -3.90
C ILE A 48 7.82 -4.65 -5.40
N SER A 49 7.31 -5.84 -5.71
CA SER A 49 6.96 -6.24 -7.08
C SER A 49 5.64 -6.99 -7.08
N LYS A 50 5.05 -7.14 -8.26
CA LYS A 50 3.81 -7.87 -8.48
C LYS A 50 4.07 -9.02 -9.44
N HIS A 51 3.73 -10.22 -9.00
CA HIS A 51 3.73 -11.42 -9.83
C HIS A 51 2.50 -11.42 -10.77
N ASP A 52 2.52 -12.24 -11.82
CA ASP A 52 1.49 -12.24 -12.86
C ASP A 52 0.10 -12.67 -12.35
N ASP A 53 0.04 -13.39 -11.22
CA ASP A 53 -1.18 -13.77 -10.51
C ASP A 53 -1.71 -12.67 -9.55
N GLY A 54 -1.06 -11.51 -9.50
CA GLY A 54 -1.44 -10.38 -8.65
C GLY A 54 -0.86 -10.40 -7.24
N VAL A 55 -0.11 -11.45 -6.87
CA VAL A 55 0.55 -11.53 -5.56
C VAL A 55 1.68 -10.50 -5.45
N LEU A 56 1.78 -9.84 -4.30
CA LEU A 56 2.80 -8.83 -4.05
C LEU A 56 3.98 -9.43 -3.29
N ILE A 57 5.18 -9.21 -3.81
CA ILE A 57 6.43 -9.71 -3.23
C ILE A 57 7.18 -8.54 -2.60
N LEU A 58 7.50 -8.66 -1.31
CA LEU A 58 8.34 -7.71 -0.60
C LEU A 58 9.75 -8.27 -0.37
N SER A 59 10.76 -7.43 -0.62
CA SER A 59 12.16 -7.79 -0.38
C SER A 59 13.01 -6.57 -0.02
N PRO A 60 13.75 -6.59 1.11
CA PRO A 60 13.75 -7.61 2.16
C PRO A 60 12.41 -7.70 2.93
N TRP A 61 12.13 -8.87 3.52
CA TRP A 61 10.93 -9.07 4.34
C TRP A 61 11.13 -8.52 5.76
N ILE A 62 10.16 -7.73 6.26
CA ILE A 62 10.23 -7.09 7.59
C ILE A 62 9.16 -7.57 8.57
N PHE A 63 8.20 -8.38 8.11
CA PHE A 63 7.09 -8.84 8.95
C PHE A 63 7.41 -10.19 9.58
N LYS A 64 6.77 -10.49 10.71
CA LYS A 64 7.00 -11.74 11.43
C LYS A 64 6.44 -12.96 10.69
N THR A 65 5.28 -12.80 10.05
CA THR A 65 4.56 -13.86 9.33
C THR A 65 4.72 -13.67 7.83
N SER A 66 4.61 -14.74 7.05
CA SER A 66 4.48 -14.71 5.59
C SER A 66 3.82 -16.03 5.15
N PRO A 67 2.83 -16.02 4.25
CA PRO A 67 2.17 -14.85 3.66
C PRO A 67 1.24 -14.13 4.66
N PHE A 68 0.76 -12.94 4.31
CA PHE A 68 -0.43 -12.34 4.95
C PHE A 68 -1.25 -11.53 3.94
N ASP A 69 -2.52 -11.32 4.27
CA ASP A 69 -3.42 -10.48 3.49
C ASP A 69 -3.53 -9.08 4.10
N SER A 70 -3.59 -8.07 3.23
CA SER A 70 -3.87 -6.68 3.59
C SER A 70 -5.09 -6.21 2.81
N GLU A 71 -5.96 -5.45 3.46
CA GLU A 71 -7.20 -4.95 2.87
C GLU A 71 -7.50 -3.52 3.31
N VAL A 72 -8.22 -2.81 2.45
CA VAL A 72 -8.70 -1.44 2.68
C VAL A 72 -10.06 -1.28 2.00
N GLU A 73 -10.91 -0.45 2.57
CA GLU A 73 -12.15 -0.02 1.93
C GLU A 73 -11.87 1.15 0.98
N GLU A 74 -12.38 1.07 -0.25
CA GLU A 74 -12.34 2.15 -1.22
C GLU A 74 -13.74 2.45 -1.78
N ILE A 75 -13.97 3.71 -2.14
CA ILE A 75 -15.17 4.14 -2.87
C ILE A 75 -14.72 4.60 -4.24
N ILE A 76 -15.13 3.86 -5.27
CA ILE A 76 -14.81 4.18 -6.68
C ILE A 76 -16.02 4.84 -7.30
N ILE A 77 -15.90 6.12 -7.66
CA ILE A 77 -16.90 6.83 -8.44
C ILE A 77 -16.46 6.87 -9.90
N GLU A 78 -17.18 6.19 -10.78
CA GLU A 78 -16.81 6.04 -12.19
C GLU A 78 -16.93 7.34 -13.01
N THR A 79 -17.59 8.36 -12.47
CA THR A 79 -17.77 9.65 -13.15
C THR A 79 -16.51 10.51 -12.99
N PRO A 80 -15.78 10.83 -14.09
CA PRO A 80 -14.48 11.47 -14.02
C PRO A 80 -14.55 12.98 -13.69
N SER A 81 -15.71 13.62 -13.86
CA SER A 81 -15.89 15.04 -13.57
C SER A 81 -17.32 15.37 -13.16
N PHE A 82 -17.45 16.42 -12.34
CA PHE A 82 -18.74 16.85 -11.79
C PHE A 82 -18.96 18.33 -12.09
N ASN A 83 -20.19 18.66 -12.51
CA ASN A 83 -20.58 20.04 -12.80
C ASN A 83 -20.81 20.88 -11.52
N SER A 84 -20.86 20.25 -10.35
CA SER A 84 -20.92 20.93 -9.05
C SER A 84 -20.59 19.98 -7.90
N SER A 85 -20.21 20.53 -6.74
CA SER A 85 -19.96 19.77 -5.51
C SER A 85 -21.17 18.95 -5.06
N LYS A 86 -22.40 19.47 -5.22
CA LYS A 86 -23.63 18.74 -4.85
C LYS A 86 -23.83 17.44 -5.63
N VAL A 87 -23.44 17.44 -6.91
CA VAL A 87 -23.54 16.23 -7.75
C VAL A 87 -22.48 15.22 -7.33
N PHE A 88 -21.27 15.68 -6.96
CA PHE A 88 -20.22 14.84 -6.40
C PHE A 88 -20.62 14.22 -5.05
N GLU A 89 -21.10 15.04 -4.10
CA GLU A 89 -21.56 14.58 -2.78
C GLU A 89 -22.62 13.50 -2.91
N LYS A 90 -23.62 13.73 -3.77
CA LYS A 90 -24.67 12.73 -4.04
C LYS A 90 -24.11 11.45 -4.65
N ALA A 91 -23.14 11.55 -5.57
CA ALA A 91 -22.51 10.36 -6.15
C ALA A 91 -21.74 9.57 -5.09
N LEU A 92 -21.00 10.27 -4.23
CA LEU A 92 -20.25 9.67 -3.12
C LEU A 92 -21.18 8.96 -2.13
N GLU A 93 -22.25 9.61 -1.68
CA GLU A 93 -23.23 9.05 -0.73
C GLU A 93 -23.97 7.82 -1.28
N ASN A 94 -24.19 7.76 -2.60
CA ASN A 94 -24.90 6.64 -3.23
C ASN A 94 -23.96 5.50 -3.66
N THR A 95 -22.65 5.64 -3.50
CA THR A 95 -21.69 4.59 -3.87
C THR A 95 -21.31 3.76 -2.65
N CYS A 96 -21.50 2.44 -2.74
CA CYS A 96 -21.11 1.54 -1.66
C CYS A 96 -19.58 1.36 -1.62
N PRO A 97 -18.97 1.30 -0.43
CA PRO A 97 -17.56 0.90 -0.29
C PRO A 97 -17.33 -0.51 -0.82
N ALA A 98 -16.17 -0.73 -1.43
CA ALA A 98 -15.66 -2.02 -1.85
C ALA A 98 -14.37 -2.36 -1.09
N LEU A 99 -14.14 -3.64 -0.84
CA LEU A 99 -12.88 -4.11 -0.26
C LEU A 99 -11.85 -4.34 -1.36
N LYS A 100 -10.72 -3.64 -1.26
CA LYS A 100 -9.51 -3.91 -2.04
C LYS A 100 -8.57 -4.75 -1.20
N LYS A 101 -8.10 -5.85 -1.77
CA LYS A 101 -7.30 -6.86 -1.07
C LYS A 101 -6.02 -7.18 -1.82
N TRP A 102 -4.94 -7.37 -1.07
CA TRP A 102 -3.66 -7.85 -1.55
C TRP A 102 -3.15 -8.98 -0.68
N THR A 103 -2.47 -9.94 -1.30
CA THR A 103 -1.68 -10.95 -0.59
C THR A 103 -0.21 -10.59 -0.70
N LEU A 104 0.48 -10.46 0.43
CA LEU A 104 1.89 -10.13 0.50
C LEU A 104 2.71 -11.35 0.91
N ILE A 105 3.76 -11.63 0.13
CA ILE A 105 4.67 -12.75 0.36
C ILE A 105 6.12 -12.30 0.41
N LYS A 106 6.94 -13.10 1.10
CA LYS A 106 8.39 -12.97 1.05
C LYS A 106 8.91 -13.46 -0.30
N SER A 107 9.92 -12.77 -0.83
CA SER A 107 10.67 -13.22 -2.02
C SER A 107 11.34 -14.58 -1.86
#